data_AF-A0A8C9BS75-F1
#
_entry.id   AF-A0A8C9BS75-F1
#
_cell.length_a   1.000
_cell.length_b   1.000
_cell.length_c   1.000
_cell.angle_alpha   90.00
_cell.angle_beta   90.00
_cell.angle_gamma   90.00
#
_symmetry.space_group_name_H-M   'P 1'
#
loop_
_entity.id
_entity.type
_entity.pdbx_description
1 polymer ?
#
loop_
_entity_poly.entity_id
_entity_poly.type
_entity_poly.pdbx_seq_one_letter_code
_entity_poly.pdbx_strand_id
1 'polypeptide(L)'
;MEGKWNGVKYAKYSTGGHTVFTETKKLLVIRRKVGWKNRTEYESHCLCKAVSLDLNIRDVDAAIEARHKREERQRAEARGRNREKFSGGSRLFTKMESVEILWVRSRPVQ
;
A
#
# COMPACT_ATOMS: atom_id res chain seq x y z
N MET A 1 0.95 -5.55 27.26
CA MET A 1 -0.45 -5.60 26.76
C MET A 1 -0.72 -7.01 26.26
N GLU A 2 -1.94 -7.49 26.39
CA GLU A 2 -2.34 -8.86 25.97
C GLU A 2 -3.67 -8.83 25.22
N GLY A 3 -4.00 -9.95 24.57
CA GLY A 3 -5.27 -10.11 23.84
C GLY A 3 -5.09 -10.16 22.32
N LYS A 4 -6.22 -10.14 21.61
CA LYS A 4 -6.28 -10.32 20.15
C LYS A 4 -6.21 -8.97 19.45
N TRP A 5 -5.34 -8.85 18.45
CA TRP A 5 -5.20 -7.60 17.69
C TRP A 5 -6.45 -7.22 16.89
N ASN A 6 -7.26 -8.20 16.49
CA ASN A 6 -8.53 -8.05 15.79
C ASN A 6 -9.75 -8.16 16.72
N GLY A 7 -9.55 -8.04 18.04
CA GLY A 7 -10.61 -8.14 19.03
C GLY A 7 -10.38 -7.21 20.21
N VAL A 8 -10.36 -7.77 21.41
CA VAL A 8 -10.10 -7.01 22.64
C VAL A 8 -8.62 -7.10 22.99
N LYS A 9 -8.00 -5.94 23.20
CA LYS A 9 -6.68 -5.81 23.84
C LYS A 9 -6.85 -5.29 25.26
N TYR A 10 -6.06 -5.84 26.16
CA TYR A 10 -6.00 -5.46 27.58
C TYR A 10 -4.65 -4.82 27.91
N ALA A 11 -4.70 -3.72 28.67
CA ALA A 11 -3.53 -3.15 29.31
C ALA A 11 -3.22 -3.92 30.60
N LYS A 12 -1.93 -4.17 30.85
CA LYS A 12 -1.44 -4.69 32.14
C LYS A 12 -0.73 -3.54 32.84
N TYR A 13 -1.15 -3.23 34.05
CA TYR A 13 -0.44 -2.26 34.89
C TYR A 13 0.48 -2.97 35.86
N SER A 14 1.54 -2.30 36.29
CA SER A 14 2.48 -2.79 37.31
C SER A 14 1.79 -3.08 38.65
N THR A 15 0.65 -2.46 38.91
CA THR A 15 -0.24 -2.70 40.07
C THR A 15 -1.06 -4.00 39.97
N GLY A 16 -0.86 -4.82 38.93
CA GLY A 16 -1.51 -6.14 38.78
C GLY A 16 -2.91 -6.11 38.15
N GLY A 17 -3.48 -4.93 37.89
CA GLY A 17 -4.79 -4.79 37.25
C GLY A 17 -4.78 -4.99 35.73
N HIS A 18 -5.90 -5.49 35.20
CA HIS A 18 -6.19 -5.57 33.77
C HIS A 18 -7.39 -4.71 33.40
N THR A 19 -7.22 -3.82 32.42
CA THR A 19 -8.31 -3.01 31.87
C THR A 19 -8.37 -3.16 30.35
N VAL A 20 -9.56 -3.00 29.77
CA VAL A 20 -9.74 -3.00 28.32
C VAL A 20 -9.06 -1.76 27.74
N PHE A 21 -8.04 -1.96 26.92
CA PHE A 21 -7.32 -0.90 26.23
C PHE A 21 -8.00 -0.52 24.92
N THR A 22 -8.40 -1.51 24.12
CA THR A 22 -9.04 -1.28 22.83
C THR A 22 -9.89 -2.48 22.44
N GLU A 23 -11.12 -2.21 22.03
CA GLU A 23 -12.02 -3.20 21.45
C GLU A 23 -12.32 -2.81 19.99
N THR A 24 -11.65 -3.48 19.05
CA THR A 24 -11.67 -3.07 17.63
C THR A 24 -13.06 -3.14 17.00
N LYS A 25 -13.94 -4.04 17.49
CA LYS A 25 -15.31 -4.20 16.98
C LYS A 25 -16.24 -3.03 17.33
N LYS A 26 -15.91 -2.28 18.39
CA LYS A 26 -16.70 -1.10 18.83
C LYS A 26 -16.20 0.19 18.19
N LEU A 27 -15.04 0.18 17.56
CA LEU A 27 -14.50 1.35 16.88
C LEU A 27 -15.08 1.49 15.48
N LEU A 28 -15.51 2.71 15.14
CA LEU A 28 -15.94 3.03 13.78
C LEU A 28 -14.74 3.09 12.83
N VAL A 29 -14.91 2.52 11.63
CA VAL A 29 -13.90 2.58 10.57
C VAL A 29 -14.23 3.74 9.62
N ILE A 30 -13.46 4.83 9.71
CA ILE A 30 -13.55 5.95 8.77
C ILE A 30 -12.72 5.64 7.52
N ARG A 31 -13.38 5.51 6.36
CA ARG A 31 -12.70 5.24 5.08
C ARG A 31 -12.24 6.54 4.44
N ARG A 32 -10.96 6.60 4.05
CA ARG A 32 -10.41 7.74 3.29
C ARG A 32 -11.14 7.90 1.97
N LYS A 33 -11.57 9.13 1.66
CA LYS A 33 -12.09 9.48 0.33
C LYS A 33 -10.92 9.69 -0.65
N VAL A 34 -11.05 9.10 -1.84
CA VAL A 34 -10.06 9.26 -2.93
C VAL A 34 -10.75 10.03 -4.06
N GLY A 35 -10.17 11.16 -4.45
CA GLY A 35 -10.73 12.03 -5.50
C GLY A 35 -10.51 11.45 -6.90
N TRP A 36 -11.43 11.77 -7.82
CA TRP A 36 -11.36 11.30 -9.22
C TRP A 36 -10.47 12.17 -10.12
N LYS A 37 -10.41 13.48 -9.86
CA LYS A 37 -9.99 14.49 -10.85
C LYS A 37 -8.54 14.37 -11.37
N ASN A 38 -7.61 13.75 -10.64
CA ASN A 38 -6.19 13.71 -11.00
C ASN A 38 -5.59 12.29 -11.04
N ARG A 39 -6.42 11.28 -11.33
CA ARG A 39 -5.99 9.88 -11.28
C ARG A 39 -5.03 9.55 -12.43
N THR A 40 -3.77 9.24 -12.11
CA THR A 40 -2.78 8.86 -13.13
C THR A 40 -2.87 7.37 -13.48
N GLU A 41 -2.34 6.98 -14.63
CA GLU A 41 -2.28 5.58 -15.04
C GLU A 41 -1.48 4.71 -14.06
N TYR A 42 -0.50 5.29 -13.35
CA TYR A 42 0.33 4.62 -12.34
C TYR A 42 -0.22 4.70 -10.91
N GLU A 43 -1.40 5.28 -10.70
CA GLU A 43 -2.05 5.19 -9.38
C GLU A 43 -2.55 3.77 -9.09
N SER A 44 -2.47 3.36 -7.82
CA SER A 44 -2.70 1.97 -7.40
C SER A 44 -4.06 1.42 -7.85
N HIS A 45 -5.15 2.17 -7.69
CA HIS A 45 -6.45 1.68 -8.14
C HIS A 45 -6.51 1.62 -9.68
N CYS A 46 -5.84 2.49 -10.44
CA CYS A 46 -5.86 2.43 -11.91
C CYS A 46 -5.12 1.19 -12.38
N LEU A 47 -3.92 1.00 -11.85
CA LEU A 47 -3.08 -0.15 -12.15
C LEU A 47 -3.72 -1.49 -11.77
N CYS A 48 -4.45 -1.54 -10.66
CA CYS A 48 -5.09 -2.76 -10.18
C CYS A 48 -6.53 -2.94 -10.69
N LYS A 49 -7.09 -2.01 -11.48
CA LYS A 49 -8.53 -1.99 -11.79
C LYS A 49 -9.01 -3.29 -12.44
N ALA A 50 -8.28 -3.79 -13.45
CA ALA A 50 -8.63 -5.04 -14.14
C ALA A 50 -8.65 -6.23 -13.17
N VAL A 51 -7.54 -6.48 -12.47
CA VAL A 51 -7.43 -7.55 -11.45
C VAL A 51 -8.53 -7.45 -10.39
N SER A 52 -8.84 -6.25 -9.88
CA SER A 52 -9.89 -6.06 -8.89
C SER A 52 -11.30 -6.32 -9.44
N LEU A 53 -11.55 -6.03 -10.71
CA LEU A 53 -12.84 -6.33 -11.35
C LEU A 53 -12.99 -7.85 -11.55
N ASP A 54 -11.95 -8.52 -12.04
CA ASP A 54 -11.94 -9.96 -12.29
C ASP A 54 -12.12 -10.75 -10.97
N LEU A 55 -11.42 -10.35 -9.91
CA LEU A 55 -11.60 -10.92 -8.57
C LEU A 55 -13.00 -10.67 -8.00
N ASN A 56 -13.61 -9.52 -8.31
CA ASN A 56 -14.95 -9.19 -7.84
C ASN A 56 -16.03 -10.07 -8.51
N ILE A 57 -15.83 -10.43 -9.78
CA ILE A 57 -16.69 -11.41 -10.48
C ILE A 57 -16.26 -12.87 -10.23
N ARG A 58 -15.22 -13.08 -9.40
CA ARG A 58 -14.65 -14.37 -9.02
C ARG A 58 -14.06 -15.16 -10.20
N ASP A 59 -13.68 -14.47 -11.27
CA ASP A 59 -12.94 -15.06 -12.38
C ASP A 59 -11.44 -15.05 -12.03
N VAL A 60 -10.96 -16.20 -11.58
CA VAL A 60 -9.58 -16.35 -11.09
C VAL A 60 -8.59 -16.36 -12.25
N ASP A 61 -8.94 -17.00 -13.37
CA ASP A 61 -8.05 -17.15 -14.51
C ASP A 61 -7.83 -15.80 -15.20
N ALA A 62 -8.91 -15.02 -15.39
CA ALA A 62 -8.81 -13.65 -15.90
C ALA A 62 -7.97 -12.75 -14.97
N ALA A 63 -8.15 -12.88 -13.64
CA ALA A 63 -7.37 -12.10 -12.67
C ALA A 63 -5.87 -12.44 -12.72
N ILE A 64 -5.51 -13.71 -12.92
CA ILE A 64 -4.13 -14.18 -13.06
C ILE A 64 -3.51 -13.63 -14.34
N GLU A 65 -4.20 -13.75 -15.48
CA GLU A 65 -3.80 -13.18 -16.77
C GLU A 65 -3.55 -11.66 -16.68
N ALA A 66 -4.51 -10.92 -16.10
CA ALA A 66 -4.40 -9.48 -15.91
C ALA A 66 -3.21 -9.10 -15.01
N ARG A 67 -2.95 -9.87 -13.94
CA ARG A 67 -1.79 -9.70 -13.08
C ARG A 67 -0.49 -9.96 -13.86
N HIS A 68 -0.41 -11.08 -14.57
CA HIS A 68 0.77 -11.49 -15.32
C HIS A 68 1.15 -10.45 -16.38
N LYS A 69 0.17 -9.97 -17.16
CA LYS A 69 0.37 -8.91 -18.16
C LYS A 69 0.97 -7.64 -17.57
N ARG A 70 0.51 -7.24 -16.37
CA ARG A 70 1.04 -6.06 -15.68
C ARG A 70 2.47 -6.27 -15.17
N GLU A 71 2.72 -7.41 -14.52
CA GLU A 71 4.06 -7.74 -14.01
C GLU A 71 5.08 -7.84 -15.14
N GLU A 72 4.70 -8.43 -16.28
CA GLU A 72 5.59 -8.54 -17.43
C GLU A 72 5.89 -7.19 -18.07
N ARG A 73 4.89 -6.29 -18.17
CA ARG A 73 5.14 -4.90 -18.59
C ARG A 73 6.16 -4.22 -17.67
N GLN A 74 6.00 -4.35 -16.35
CA GLN A 74 6.95 -3.78 -15.38
C GLN A 74 8.35 -4.39 -15.49
N ARG A 75 8.45 -5.70 -15.77
CA ARG A 75 9.70 -6.41 -16.01
C ARG A 75 10.39 -5.91 -17.27
N ALA A 76 9.64 -5.68 -18.36
CA ALA A 76 10.16 -5.10 -19.60
C ALA A 76 10.67 -3.66 -19.39
N GLU A 77 9.91 -2.82 -18.68
CA GLU A 77 10.33 -1.45 -18.32
C GLU A 77 11.58 -1.44 -17.42
N ALA A 78 11.72 -2.40 -16.51
CA ALA A 78 12.93 -2.55 -15.70
C ALA A 78 14.14 -2.99 -16.54
N ARG A 79 13.95 -3.92 -17.49
CA ARG A 79 15.00 -4.30 -18.46
C ARG A 79 15.44 -3.11 -19.32
N GLY A 80 14.49 -2.28 -19.76
CA GLY A 80 14.77 -1.03 -20.48
C GLY A 80 15.61 -0.05 -19.65
N ARG A 81 15.21 0.22 -18.40
CA ARG A 81 15.96 1.10 -17.49
C ARG A 81 17.38 0.62 -17.19
N ASN A 82 17.59 -0.69 -17.07
CA ASN A 82 18.93 -1.24 -16.86
C ASN A 82 19.82 -1.01 -18.10
N ARG A 83 19.27 -1.14 -19.31
CA ARG A 83 20.00 -0.84 -20.56
C ARG A 83 20.37 0.64 -20.68
N GLU A 84 19.49 1.53 -20.21
CA GLU A 84 19.67 2.99 -20.27
C GLU A 84 20.48 3.55 -19.08
N LYS A 85 20.92 2.70 -18.13
CA LYS A 85 21.58 3.09 -16.87
C LYS A 85 20.79 4.14 -16.06
N PHE A 86 19.47 4.14 -16.18
CA PHE A 86 18.62 5.07 -15.43
C PHE A 86 18.45 4.59 -13.98
N SER A 87 18.95 5.37 -13.02
CA SER A 87 18.76 5.09 -11.59
C SER A 87 17.33 5.46 -11.18
N GLY A 88 16.44 4.47 -11.14
CA GLY A 88 15.03 4.66 -10.81
C GLY A 88 14.81 5.29 -9.43
N GLY A 89 14.58 6.60 -9.40
CA GLY A 89 14.23 7.34 -8.19
C GLY A 89 12.73 7.36 -7.90
N SER A 90 12.36 7.44 -6.62
CA SER A 90 10.97 7.68 -6.24
C SER A 90 10.57 9.12 -6.56
N ARG A 91 9.39 9.31 -7.18
CA ARG A 91 8.91 10.66 -7.58
C ARG A 91 8.66 11.57 -6.36
N LEU A 92 8.11 11.02 -5.29
CA LEU A 92 7.65 11.77 -4.11
C LEU A 92 8.57 11.62 -2.89
N PHE A 93 9.49 10.66 -2.90
CA PHE A 93 10.26 10.30 -1.73
C PHE A 93 11.77 10.37 -1.99
N THR A 94 12.52 10.81 -0.98
CA THR A 94 13.99 10.79 -0.97
C THR A 94 14.49 9.81 0.08
N LYS A 95 15.54 9.05 -0.25
CA LYS A 95 16.29 8.26 0.73
C LYS A 95 17.29 9.18 1.44
N MET A 96 17.19 9.27 2.77
CA MET A 96 18.23 9.92 3.57
C MET A 96 19.30 8.90 3.92
N GLU A 97 20.57 9.29 3.90
CA GLU A 97 21.68 8.37 4.21
C GLU A 97 21.68 7.91 5.67
N SER A 98 21.14 8.73 6.59
CA SER A 98 21.15 8.45 8.04
C SER A 98 19.93 7.68 8.55
N VAL A 99 18.94 7.37 7.71
CA VAL A 99 17.71 6.68 8.12
C VAL A 99 17.34 5.65 7.06
N GLU A 100 17.07 4.40 7.45
CA GLU A 100 16.65 3.32 6.54
C GLU A 100 15.25 3.55 5.91
N ILE A 101 14.67 4.75 6.06
CA ILE A 101 13.29 5.07 5.69
C ILE A 101 13.26 6.25 4.71
N LEU A 102 12.31 6.20 3.78
CA LEU A 102 12.03 7.23 2.79
C LEU A 102 11.20 8.39 3.38
N TRP A 103 11.59 9.63 3.07
CA TRP A 103 10.88 10.85 3.50
C TRP A 103 10.24 11.60 2.31
N VAL A 104 9.08 12.23 2.55
CA VAL A 104 8.32 12.98 1.53
C VAL A 104 9.07 14.28 1.17
N ARG A 105 9.21 14.56 -0.13
CA ARG A 105 9.74 15.85 -0.60
C ARG A 105 8.70 16.95 -0.43
N SER A 106 9.06 18.04 0.25
CA SER A 106 8.18 19.20 0.43
C SER A 106 7.92 19.99 -0.86
N ARG A 107 8.69 19.77 -1.94
CA ARG A 107 8.47 20.37 -3.26
C ARG A 107 8.64 19.31 -4.37
N PRO A 108 7.74 19.28 -5.38
CA PRO A 108 7.89 18.36 -6.50
C PRO A 108 9.11 18.73 -7.34
N VAL A 109 9.78 17.71 -7.89
CA VAL A 109 10.79 17.89 -8.95
C VAL A 109 10.05 18.35 -10.20
N GLN A 110 10.44 19.51 -10.72
CA GLN A 110 9.96 20.05 -12.00
C GLN A 110 10.49 19.23 -13.16
#